data_AF-A0A527FSG7-F1
#
_entry.id   AF-A0A527FSG7-F1
#
_cell.length_a   1.000
_cell.length_b   1.000
_cell.length_c   1.000
_cell.angle_alpha   90.00
_cell.angle_beta   90.00
_cell.angle_gamma   90.00
#
_symmetry.space_group_name_H-M   'P 1'
#
loop_
_entity.id
_entity.type
_entity.pdbx_description
1 polymer ?
#
loop_
_entity_poly.entity_id
_entity_poly.type
_entity_poly.pdbx_seq_one_letter_code
_entity_poly.pdbx_strand_id
1 'polypeptide(L)' 'GARVARKEDKRFITGAGRYVDDMVVPGMKHAAFVRSPHAHAQIKKIDVKKAQGMPGVIGVLTGKELKADGIGNLICG' A
#
# COMPACT_ATOMS: atom_id res chain seq x y z
N GLY A 1 4.71 5.51 44.55
CA GLY A 1 4.04 5.71 43.25
C GLY A 1 2.75 4.90 43.22
N ALA A 2 1.69 5.39 42.60
CA ALA A 2 0.39 4.71 42.49
C ALA A 2 0.28 3.92 41.17
N ARG A 3 -0.39 2.76 41.20
CA ARG A 3 -0.73 2.00 39.98
C ARG A 3 -1.92 2.67 39.30
N VAL A 4 -1.75 3.09 38.05
CA VAL A 4 -2.81 3.69 37.22
C VAL A 4 -3.16 2.72 36.09
N ALA A 5 -4.46 2.50 35.87
CA ALA A 5 -4.93 1.69 34.75
C ALA A 5 -4.62 2.40 33.42
N ARG A 6 -4.11 1.64 32.45
CA ARG A 6 -3.82 2.17 31.11
C ARG A 6 -5.12 2.49 30.37
N LYS A 7 -5.16 3.64 29.71
CA LYS A 7 -6.34 4.12 28.98
C LYS A 7 -6.65 3.25 27.77
N GLU A 8 -5.60 2.73 27.15
CA GLU A 8 -5.65 2.00 25.89
C GLU A 8 -6.10 0.55 26.04
N ASP A 9 -6.01 -0.03 27.24
CA ASP A 9 -6.25 -1.46 27.48
C ASP A 9 -7.64 -1.88 27.03
N LYS A 10 -8.66 -1.10 27.40
CA LYS A 10 -10.05 -1.40 27.06
C LYS A 10 -10.25 -1.52 25.55
N ARG A 11 -9.68 -0.63 24.73
CA ARG A 11 -9.86 -0.68 23.27
C ARG A 11 -9.09 -1.84 22.62
N PHE A 12 -7.93 -2.22 23.16
CA PHE A 12 -7.13 -3.31 22.61
C PHE A 12 -7.69 -4.68 22.96
N ILE A 13 -8.13 -4.89 24.21
CA ILE A 13 -8.60 -6.21 24.67
C ILE A 13 -10.04 -6.54 24.24
N THR A 14 -10.79 -5.57 23.74
CA THR A 14 -12.18 -5.76 23.29
C THR A 14 -12.33 -5.75 21.77
N GLY A 15 -11.25 -5.56 21.02
CA GLY A 15 -11.31 -5.39 19.56
C GLY A 15 -12.02 -4.11 19.11
N ALA A 16 -12.28 -3.16 20.02
CA ALA A 16 -12.92 -1.88 19.73
C ALA A 16 -11.92 -0.78 19.30
N GLY A 17 -10.63 -1.10 19.24
CA GLY A 17 -9.62 -0.24 18.62
C GLY A 17 -9.84 -0.14 17.12
N ARG A 18 -9.73 1.06 16.56
CA ARG A 18 -9.71 1.27 15.10
C ARG A 18 -8.32 1.70 14.69
N TYR A 19 -7.77 1.03 13.70
CA TYR A 19 -6.51 1.31 13.04
C TYR A 19 -6.78 1.78 11.61
N VAL A 20 -5.71 2.17 10.91
CA VAL A 20 -5.82 2.70 9.54
C VAL A 20 -6.46 1.68 8.60
N ASP A 21 -6.15 0.40 8.77
CA ASP A 21 -6.69 -0.69 7.92
C ASP A 21 -8.16 -1.02 8.23
N ASP A 22 -8.68 -0.63 9.40
CA ASP A 22 -10.09 -0.83 9.77
C ASP A 22 -11.01 0.25 9.17
N MET A 23 -10.44 1.27 8.53
CA MET A 23 -11.20 2.37 7.95
C MET A 23 -11.74 1.98 6.57
N VAL A 24 -13.03 2.25 6.34
CA VAL A 24 -13.66 2.12 5.03
C VAL A 24 -14.16 3.49 4.61
N VAL A 25 -13.70 3.98 3.45
CA VAL A 25 -14.15 5.24 2.85
C VAL A 25 -14.87 4.99 1.53
N PRO A 26 -15.89 5.81 1.18
CA PRO A 26 -16.54 5.69 -0.13
C PRO A 26 -15.52 5.81 -1.27
N GLY A 27 -15.54 4.83 -2.19
CA GLY A 27 -14.63 4.81 -3.34
C GLY A 27 -13.22 4.28 -3.04
N MET A 28 -12.95 3.76 -1.84
CA MET A 28 -11.66 3.17 -1.47
C MET A 28 -11.18 2.15 -2.50
N LYS A 29 -9.88 2.23 -2.85
CA LYS A 29 -9.18 1.31 -3.73
C LYS A 29 -8.00 0.71 -2.99
N HIS A 30 -7.57 -0.46 -3.46
CA HIS A 30 -6.41 -1.15 -2.94
C HIS A 30 -5.28 -1.10 -3.95
N ALA A 31 -4.04 -0.99 -3.46
CA ALA A 31 -2.84 -1.02 -4.27
C ALA A 31 -1.91 -2.13 -3.77
N ALA A 32 -1.19 -2.75 -4.69
CA ALA A 32 -0.17 -3.74 -4.38
C ALA A 32 1.12 -3.39 -5.13
N PHE A 33 2.25 -3.51 -4.46
CA PHE A 33 3.57 -3.24 -5.05
C PHE A 33 4.22 -4.53 -5.53
N VAL A 34 4.65 -4.55 -6.78
CA VAL A 34 5.52 -5.61 -7.31
C VAL A 34 6.97 -5.22 -7.03
N ARG A 35 7.65 -6.01 -6.22
CA ARG A 35 9.05 -5.79 -5.82
C ARG A 35 10.00 -6.57 -6.74
N SER A 36 11.24 -6.09 -6.84
CA SER A 36 12.28 -6.78 -7.60
C SER A 36 12.60 -8.14 -6.95
N PRO A 37 12.64 -9.25 -7.73
CA PRO A 37 13.16 -10.53 -7.24
C PRO A 37 14.69 -10.59 -7.27
N HIS A 38 15.34 -9.59 -7.87
CA HIS A 38 16.80 -9.50 -8.00
C HIS A 38 17.36 -8.42 -7.08
N ALA A 39 18.43 -8.74 -6.35
CA ALA A 39 19.12 -7.79 -5.47
C ALA A 39 19.74 -6.61 -6.24
N HIS A 40 20.26 -6.87 -7.45
CA HIS A 40 20.79 -5.84 -8.34
C HIS A 40 20.61 -6.25 -9.81
N ALA A 41 19.86 -5.45 -10.56
CA ALA A 41 19.59 -5.68 -11.98
C ALA A 41 19.12 -4.40 -12.67
N GLN A 42 19.27 -4.35 -14.00
CA GLN A 42 18.63 -3.33 -14.83
C GLN A 42 17.28 -3.85 -15.35
N ILE A 43 16.24 -3.03 -15.21
CA ILE A 43 14.91 -3.35 -15.74
C ILE A 43 14.92 -3.16 -17.25
N LYS A 44 14.95 -4.26 -18.01
CA LYS A 44 14.87 -4.21 -19.48
C LYS A 44 13.46 -3.97 -20.00
N LYS A 45 12.46 -4.56 -19.33
CA LYS A 45 11.05 -4.52 -19.73
C LYS A 45 10.13 -4.79 -18.55
N ILE A 46 8.97 -4.13 -18.54
CA ILE A 46 7.83 -4.44 -17.68
C ILE A 46 6.66 -4.75 -18.61
N ASP A 47 6.03 -5.91 -18.47
CA ASP A 47 4.80 -6.26 -19.21
C ASP A 47 3.59 -6.19 -18.28
N VAL A 48 2.71 -5.24 -18.56
CA VAL A 48 1.53 -4.93 -17.74
C VAL A 48 0.24 -5.53 -18.30
N LYS A 49 0.26 -6.13 -19.50
CA LYS A 49 -0.96 -6.51 -20.24
C LYS A 49 -1.87 -7.45 -19.45
N LYS A 50 -1.28 -8.45 -18.80
CA LYS A 50 -2.04 -9.42 -17.99
C LYS A 50 -2.72 -8.73 -16.81
N ALA A 51 -1.97 -7.92 -16.06
CA ALA A 51 -2.50 -7.21 -14.90
C ALA A 51 -3.61 -6.22 -15.29
N GLN A 52 -3.43 -5.47 -16.38
CA GLN A 52 -4.45 -4.55 -16.89
C GLN A 52 -5.75 -5.25 -17.32
N GLY A 53 -5.68 -6.49 -17.79
CA GLY A 53 -6.85 -7.27 -18.18
C GLY A 53 -7.54 -8.02 -17.03
N MET A 54 -7.00 -7.98 -15.80
CA MET A 54 -7.60 -8.69 -14.68
C MET A 54 -8.88 -7.99 -14.18
N PRO A 55 -9.95 -8.75 -13.86
CA PRO A 55 -11.15 -8.18 -13.26
C PRO A 55 -10.84 -7.39 -11.98
N GLY A 56 -11.40 -6.18 -11.87
CA GLY A 56 -11.24 -5.32 -10.71
C GLY A 56 -9.97 -4.45 -10.70
N VAL A 57 -9.03 -4.67 -11.63
CA VAL A 57 -7.88 -3.78 -11.80
C VAL A 57 -8.33 -2.49 -12.48
N ILE A 58 -8.12 -1.36 -11.81
CA ILE A 58 -8.47 -0.03 -12.32
C ILE A 58 -7.27 0.70 -12.94
N GLY A 59 -6.05 0.21 -12.68
CA GLY A 59 -4.82 0.83 -13.18
C GLY A 59 -3.58 0.03 -12.81
N VAL A 60 -2.54 0.15 -13.64
CA VAL A 60 -1.21 -0.40 -13.37
C VAL A 60 -0.23 0.75 -13.53
N LEU A 61 0.41 1.13 -12.43
CA LEU A 61 1.31 2.28 -12.37
C LEU A 61 2.76 1.79 -12.44
N THR A 62 3.52 2.35 -13.37
CA THR A 62 4.95 2.09 -13.57
C THR A 62 5.75 3.39 -13.46
N GLY A 63 7.06 3.33 -13.68
CA GLY A 63 7.91 4.51 -13.71
C GLY A 63 7.53 5.53 -14.80
N LYS A 64 6.80 5.12 -15.84
CA LYS A 64 6.32 6.05 -16.88
C LYS A 64 5.23 6.98 -16.35
N GLU A 65 4.26 6.43 -15.64
CA GLU A 65 3.16 7.18 -15.03
C GLU A 65 3.71 8.12 -13.95
N LEU A 66 4.59 7.62 -13.07
CA LEU A 66 5.25 8.46 -12.05
C LEU A 66 6.03 9.64 -12.64
N LYS A 67 6.71 9.43 -13.79
CA LYS A 67 7.42 10.49 -14.50
C LYS A 67 6.47 11.50 -15.11
N ALA A 68 5.35 11.05 -15.68
CA ALA A 68 4.32 11.93 -16.24
C ALA A 68 3.68 12.82 -15.17
N ASP A 69 3.46 12.28 -13.98
CA ASP A 69 2.88 13.00 -12.84
C ASP A 69 3.88 13.91 -12.10
N GLY A 70 5.16 13.90 -12.47
CA GLY A 70 6.19 14.74 -11.86
C GLY A 70 6.56 14.35 -10.42
N ILE A 71 6.19 13.15 -9.97
CA ILE A 71 6.35 12.67 -8.59
C ILE A 71 7.83 12.36 -8.27
N GLY A 72 8.66 12.15 -9.29
CA GLY A 72 10.08 11.83 -9.13
C GLY A 72 10.31 10.37 -8.72
N ASN A 73 11.41 10.11 -8.02
CA ASN A 73 11.77 8.76 -7.59
C ASN A 73 10.98 8.39 -6.32
N LEU A 74 10.19 7.32 -6.40
CA LEU A 74 9.54 6.75 -5.22
C LEU A 74 10.62 6.09 -4.36
N ILE A 75 10.82 6.59 -3.13
CA ILE A 75 11.71 5.97 -2.16
C ILE A 75 11.02 4.70 -1.66
N CYS A 76 11.31 3.58 -2.30
CA CYS A 76 10.92 2.27 -1.79
C CYS A 76 12.04 1.77 -0.87
N GLY A 77 11.78 1.76 0.44
CA GLY A 77 12.59 1.02 1.41
C GLY A 77 12.46 -0.48 1.25
#